data_AF-A0A914PVT5-F1
#
_entry.id   AF-A0A914PVT5-F1
#
_cell.length_a   1.000
_cell.length_b   1.000
_cell.length_c   1.000
_cell.angle_alpha   90.00
_cell.angle_beta   90.00
_cell.angle_gamma   90.00
#
_symmetry.space_group_name_H-M   'P 1'
#
loop_
_entity.id
_entity.type
_entity.pdbx_description
1 polymer ?
#
loop_
_entity_poly.entity_id
_entity_poly.type
_entity_poly.pdbx_seq_one_letter_code
_entity_poly.pdbx_strand_id
1 'polypeptide(L)'
;MLRDIKEMKSDKFLKYGLVENLIQAYNSKESSSLELQHLTIQILSIVTQNPKSKRYFNEILAFFATFLEDKKTLDEEILTNITLGLSYFVMNENNIAIDKRIIPSVIEIFEHQNLHVHLFADRTLKMYSDFITRKNQESILNGKMIVEYLPKMLEHEYVFDI
;
A
#
# COMPACT_ATOMS: atom_id res chain seq x y z
N MET A 1 22.05 11.04 -7.86
CA MET A 1 20.67 10.71 -8.29
C MET A 1 19.85 10.05 -7.17
N LEU A 2 20.10 8.80 -6.75
CA LEU A 2 19.32 8.15 -5.67
C LEU A 2 19.35 8.91 -4.33
N ARG A 3 20.51 9.50 -3.98
CA ARG A 3 20.67 10.33 -2.78
C ARG A 3 19.82 11.61 -2.82
N ASP A 4 19.65 12.19 -4.01
CA ASP A 4 18.91 13.44 -4.23
C ASP A 4 17.39 13.24 -4.16
N ILE A 5 16.92 12.02 -4.46
CA ILE A 5 15.50 11.63 -4.43
C ILE A 5 14.99 11.47 -3.01
N LYS A 6 15.82 10.95 -2.09
CA LYS A 6 15.48 10.88 -0.65
C LYS A 6 15.29 12.26 -0.01
N GLU A 7 15.95 13.29 -0.55
CA GLU A 7 15.84 14.68 -0.06
C GLU A 7 14.75 15.50 -0.79
N MET A 8 14.17 14.95 -1.86
CA MET A 8 13.09 15.61 -2.59
C MET A 8 11.76 15.48 -1.85
N LYS A 9 11.13 16.62 -1.57
CA LYS A 9 9.76 16.67 -1.02
C LYS A 9 8.75 16.15 -2.04
N SER A 10 7.77 15.40 -1.56
CA SER A 10 6.62 14.87 -2.31
C SER A 10 5.95 15.89 -3.25
N ASP A 11 5.83 17.16 -2.82
CA ASP A 11 5.27 18.26 -3.63
C ASP A 11 6.01 18.51 -4.96
N LYS A 12 7.33 18.22 -5.04
CA LYS A 12 8.10 18.36 -6.28
C LYS A 12 7.74 17.25 -7.28
N PHE A 13 7.56 16.02 -6.82
CA PHE A 13 7.17 14.90 -7.69
C PHE A 13 5.80 15.14 -8.33
N LEU A 14 4.85 15.63 -7.52
CA LEU A 14 3.52 16.00 -8.00
C LEU A 14 3.55 17.13 -9.03
N LYS A 15 4.38 18.16 -8.79
CA LYS A 15 4.50 19.32 -9.69
C LYS A 15 5.00 18.95 -11.08
N TYR A 16 5.85 17.93 -11.20
CA TYR A 16 6.45 17.52 -12.47
C TYR A 16 5.72 16.37 -13.17
N GLY A 17 4.54 15.94 -12.69
CA GLY A 17 3.81 14.82 -13.30
C GLY A 17 4.60 13.50 -13.25
N LEU A 18 5.50 13.36 -12.27
CA LEU A 18 6.39 12.21 -12.19
C LEU A 18 5.62 10.92 -11.88
N VAL A 19 4.48 11.00 -11.22
CA VAL A 19 3.65 9.83 -10.91
C VAL A 19 3.12 9.17 -12.18
N GLU A 20 2.50 9.94 -13.09
CA GLU A 20 1.97 9.37 -14.35
C GLU A 20 3.09 8.83 -15.24
N ASN A 21 4.20 9.58 -15.34
CA ASN A 21 5.35 9.19 -16.17
C ASN A 21 6.00 7.89 -15.68
N LEU A 22 6.15 7.71 -14.36
CA LEU A 22 6.76 6.50 -13.80
C LEU A 22 5.85 5.28 -13.98
N ILE A 23 4.54 5.43 -13.76
CA ILE A 23 3.58 4.35 -13.99
C ILE A 23 3.52 3.97 -15.47
N GLN A 24 3.54 4.95 -16.39
CA GLN A 24 3.57 4.70 -17.82
C GLN A 24 4.88 4.00 -18.27
N ALA A 25 6.03 4.47 -17.78
CA ALA A 25 7.33 3.86 -18.07
C ALA A 25 7.44 2.42 -17.56
N TYR A 26 6.75 2.10 -16.45
CA TYR A 26 6.67 0.72 -15.99
C TYR A 26 5.82 -0.16 -16.91
N ASN A 27 4.66 0.35 -17.33
CA ASN A 27 3.72 -0.39 -18.18
C ASN A 27 4.22 -0.61 -19.62
N SER A 28 5.17 0.20 -20.10
CA SER A 28 5.70 0.13 -21.48
C SER A 28 6.64 -1.05 -21.76
N LYS A 29 6.87 -1.96 -20.81
CA LYS A 29 7.86 -3.07 -20.89
C LYS A 29 9.33 -2.63 -21.06
N GLU A 30 9.63 -1.33 -20.97
CA GLU A 30 11.00 -0.82 -20.77
C GLU A 30 11.50 -1.07 -19.32
N SER A 31 10.68 -1.73 -18.51
CA SER A 31 10.74 -1.83 -17.04
C SER A 31 11.40 -3.09 -16.48
N SER A 32 12.16 -3.82 -17.30
CA SER A 32 12.94 -4.97 -16.85
C SER A 32 14.15 -4.60 -15.99
N SER A 33 14.51 -3.32 -15.89
CA SER A 33 15.55 -2.86 -14.97
C SER A 33 15.03 -2.82 -13.53
N LEU A 34 15.62 -3.65 -12.67
CA LEU A 34 15.39 -3.64 -11.22
C LEU A 34 15.57 -2.22 -10.63
N GLU A 35 16.55 -1.46 -11.12
CA GLU A 35 16.80 -0.09 -10.66
C GLU A 35 15.60 0.85 -10.90
N LEU A 36 14.94 0.73 -12.05
CA LEU A 36 13.76 1.53 -12.36
C LEU A 36 12.57 1.12 -11.49
N GLN A 37 12.45 -0.18 -11.16
CA GLN A 37 11.42 -0.69 -10.25
C GLN A 37 11.62 -0.12 -8.83
N HIS A 38 12.84 -0.19 -8.29
CA HIS A 38 13.20 0.41 -7.00
C HIS A 38 12.88 1.90 -6.97
N LEU A 39 13.34 2.62 -7.99
CA LEU A 39 13.16 4.07 -8.08
C LEU A 39 11.68 4.44 -8.10
N THR A 40 10.90 3.73 -8.93
CA THR A 40 9.47 3.96 -9.06
C THR A 40 8.77 3.72 -7.74
N ILE A 41 8.99 2.56 -7.12
CA ILE A 41 8.35 2.18 -5.86
C ILE A 41 8.71 3.15 -4.73
N GLN A 42 9.98 3.55 -4.64
CA GLN A 42 10.44 4.53 -3.66
C GLN A 42 9.75 5.88 -3.85
N ILE A 43 9.67 6.39 -5.08
CA ILE A 43 8.99 7.66 -5.37
C ILE A 43 7.50 7.55 -5.05
N LEU A 44 6.83 6.47 -5.47
CA LEU A 44 5.40 6.28 -5.20
C LEU A 44 5.12 6.17 -3.69
N SER A 45 6.00 5.50 -2.93
CA SER A 45 5.91 5.43 -1.46
C SER A 45 6.10 6.79 -0.77
N ILE A 46 6.97 7.66 -1.30
CA ILE A 46 7.10 9.05 -0.82
C ILE A 46 5.86 9.87 -1.19
N VAL A 47 5.29 9.63 -2.37
CA VAL A 47 4.11 10.34 -2.84
C VAL A 47 2.88 10.00 -1.98
N THR A 48 2.68 8.75 -1.55
CA THR A 48 1.54 8.36 -0.71
C THR A 48 1.54 9.01 0.68
N GLN A 49 2.69 9.49 1.15
CA GLN A 49 2.82 10.24 2.39
C GLN A 49 2.26 11.67 2.31
N ASN A 50 1.96 12.16 1.10
CA ASN A 50 1.43 13.51 0.90
C ASN A 50 -0.10 13.50 0.72
N PRO A 51 -0.88 14.16 1.59
CA PRO A 51 -2.34 14.22 1.41
C PRO A 51 -2.79 14.84 0.08
N LYS A 52 -1.98 15.69 -0.56
CA LYS A 52 -2.29 16.29 -1.87
C LYS A 52 -2.20 15.31 -3.04
N SER A 53 -1.56 14.16 -2.86
CA SER A 53 -1.42 13.14 -3.91
C SER A 53 -2.62 12.19 -3.99
N LYS A 54 -3.69 12.44 -3.21
CA LYS A 54 -4.91 11.65 -3.16
C LYS A 54 -5.50 11.30 -4.53
N ARG A 55 -5.35 12.17 -5.54
CA ARG A 55 -5.84 11.89 -6.89
C ARG A 55 -5.15 10.71 -7.60
N TYR A 56 -3.98 10.30 -7.12
CA TYR A 56 -3.14 9.23 -7.70
C TYR A 56 -3.21 7.91 -6.92
N PHE A 57 -3.99 7.90 -5.85
CA PHE A 57 -4.00 6.82 -4.88
C PHE A 57 -4.44 5.50 -5.50
N ASN A 58 -5.49 5.51 -6.33
CA ASN A 58 -5.98 4.31 -6.98
C ASN A 58 -4.95 3.71 -7.95
N GLU A 59 -4.26 4.57 -8.70
CA GLU A 59 -3.22 4.18 -9.64
C GLU A 59 -2.01 3.58 -8.92
N ILE A 60 -1.59 4.19 -7.80
CA ILE A 60 -0.50 3.70 -6.97
C ILE A 60 -0.86 2.37 -6.30
N LEU A 61 -2.09 2.21 -5.81
CA LEU A 61 -2.54 0.92 -5.26
C LEU A 61 -2.54 -0.18 -6.31
N ALA A 62 -3.09 0.08 -7.49
CA ALA A 62 -3.10 -0.90 -8.58
C ALA A 62 -1.67 -1.29 -8.97
N PHE A 63 -0.76 -0.32 -8.97
CA PHE A 63 0.66 -0.55 -9.22
C PHE A 63 1.28 -1.46 -8.16
N PHE A 64 1.11 -1.16 -6.86
CA PHE A 64 1.61 -2.00 -5.78
C PHE A 64 1.00 -3.40 -5.79
N ALA A 65 -0.30 -3.53 -6.07
CA ALA A 65 -0.97 -4.84 -6.19
C ALA A 65 -0.29 -5.71 -7.26
N THR A 66 0.06 -5.13 -8.41
CA THR A 66 0.74 -5.84 -9.50
C THR A 66 2.09 -6.40 -9.06
N PHE A 67 2.88 -5.62 -8.30
CA PHE A 67 4.15 -6.09 -7.75
C PHE A 67 3.96 -7.22 -6.75
N LEU A 68 2.97 -7.10 -5.86
CA LEU A 68 2.70 -8.11 -4.85
C LEU A 68 2.13 -9.41 -5.44
N GLU A 69 1.45 -9.36 -6.59
CA GLU A 69 0.97 -10.52 -7.33
C GLU A 69 2.12 -11.27 -8.05
N ASP A 70 3.13 -10.55 -8.56
CA ASP A 70 4.32 -11.14 -9.17
C ASP A 70 5.35 -11.55 -8.10
N LYS A 71 5.03 -12.62 -7.37
CA LYS A 71 5.79 -13.16 -6.21
C LYS A 71 7.21 -13.63 -6.53
N LYS A 72 7.68 -13.50 -7.77
CA LYS A 72 9.02 -13.93 -8.19
C LYS A 72 10.03 -12.84 -7.83
N THR A 73 10.53 -12.93 -6.60
CA THR A 73 11.68 -12.18 -6.08
C THR A 73 11.49 -10.66 -6.08
N LEU A 74 10.55 -10.18 -5.26
CA LEU A 74 10.64 -8.84 -4.72
C LEU A 74 11.80 -8.81 -3.73
N ASP A 75 12.71 -7.88 -3.92
CA ASP A 75 13.76 -7.68 -2.96
C ASP A 75 13.22 -6.97 -1.69
N GLU A 76 14.01 -7.01 -0.63
CA GLU A 76 13.59 -6.53 0.68
C GLU A 76 13.33 -5.02 0.71
N GLU A 77 14.07 -4.24 -0.10
CA GLU A 77 13.87 -2.79 -0.19
C GLU A 77 12.56 -2.46 -0.90
N ILE A 78 12.22 -3.17 -1.98
CA ILE A 78 10.94 -3.07 -2.67
C ILE A 78 9.80 -3.38 -1.71
N LEU A 79 9.86 -4.52 -1.01
CA LEU A 79 8.82 -4.91 -0.03
C LEU A 79 8.65 -3.87 1.07
N THR A 80 9.76 -3.33 1.57
CA THR A 80 9.74 -2.27 2.60
C THR A 80 9.05 -1.01 2.08
N ASN A 81 9.37 -0.57 0.87
CA ASN A 81 8.78 0.66 0.31
C ASN A 81 7.30 0.48 -0.06
N ILE A 82 6.89 -0.69 -0.56
CA ILE A 82 5.48 -1.01 -0.84
C ILE A 82 4.68 -1.01 0.46
N THR A 83 5.11 -1.76 1.46
CA THR A 83 4.41 -1.84 2.76
C THR A 83 4.35 -0.50 3.47
N LEU A 84 5.43 0.28 3.42
CA LEU A 84 5.44 1.67 3.88
C LEU A 84 4.38 2.51 3.16
N GLY A 85 4.35 2.46 1.83
CA GLY A 85 3.44 3.23 1.01
C GLY A 85 1.97 2.89 1.28
N LEU A 86 1.68 1.59 1.43
CA LEU A 86 0.36 1.07 1.83
C LEU A 86 -0.04 1.57 3.21
N SER A 87 0.85 1.55 4.20
CA SER A 87 0.53 2.00 5.56
C SER A 87 0.05 3.46 5.59
N TYR A 88 0.66 4.34 4.78
CA TYR A 88 0.24 5.74 4.66
C TYR A 88 -1.03 5.92 3.85
N PHE A 89 -1.27 5.04 2.88
CA PHE A 89 -2.53 5.01 2.14
C PHE A 89 -3.70 4.82 3.12
N VAL A 90 -3.58 3.83 4.00
CA VAL A 90 -4.65 3.48 4.95
C VAL A 90 -4.90 4.62 5.95
N MET A 91 -3.87 5.41 6.27
CA MET A 91 -3.98 6.58 7.16
C MET A 91 -4.72 7.77 6.55
N ASN A 92 -4.50 8.04 5.27
CA ASN A 92 -4.96 9.28 4.64
C ASN A 92 -6.40 9.20 4.12
N GLU A 93 -6.93 8.00 3.89
CA GLU A 93 -8.29 7.82 3.41
C GLU A 93 -9.22 7.30 4.51
N ASN A 94 -10.22 8.08 4.91
CA ASN A 94 -11.34 7.58 5.73
C ASN A 94 -12.33 6.71 4.92
N ASN A 95 -12.09 6.50 3.63
CA ASN A 95 -12.93 5.74 2.71
C ASN A 95 -12.05 4.81 1.90
N ILE A 96 -11.59 3.75 2.55
CA ILE A 96 -10.54 2.94 1.99
C ILE A 96 -11.16 1.95 1.00
N ALA A 97 -11.09 2.31 -0.28
CA ALA A 97 -11.04 1.33 -1.34
C ALA A 97 -9.63 0.71 -1.36
N ILE A 98 -9.18 0.14 -0.22
CA ILE A 98 -8.09 -0.84 -0.31
C ILE A 98 -8.69 -1.92 -1.16
N ASP A 99 -8.08 -2.07 -2.32
CA ASP A 99 -8.41 -3.13 -3.21
C ASP A 99 -8.34 -4.43 -2.43
N LYS A 100 -9.46 -5.17 -2.40
CA LYS A 100 -9.56 -6.47 -1.72
C LYS A 100 -8.44 -7.42 -2.17
N ARG A 101 -7.83 -7.17 -3.35
CA ARG A 101 -6.67 -7.87 -3.90
C ARG A 101 -5.38 -7.69 -3.09
N ILE A 102 -5.20 -6.58 -2.38
CA ILE A 102 -3.93 -6.27 -1.68
C ILE A 102 -3.84 -6.98 -0.32
N ILE A 103 -4.96 -7.13 0.39
CA ILE A 103 -4.98 -7.67 1.75
C ILE A 103 -4.39 -9.08 1.84
N PRO A 104 -4.75 -10.06 0.98
CA PRO A 104 -4.11 -11.37 0.99
C PRO A 104 -2.58 -11.28 0.89
N SER A 105 -2.07 -10.43 0.01
CA SER A 105 -0.63 -10.25 -0.16
C SER A 105 0.03 -9.61 1.06
N VAL A 106 -0.63 -8.64 1.72
CA VAL A 106 -0.10 -8.03 2.95
C VAL A 106 -0.07 -9.03 4.10
N ILE A 107 -1.06 -9.94 4.20
CA ILE A 107 -1.06 -11.03 5.18
C ILE A 107 0.13 -11.98 4.93
N GLU A 108 0.39 -12.35 3.68
CA GLU A 108 1.55 -13.19 3.36
C GLU A 108 2.89 -12.49 3.71
N ILE A 109 2.97 -11.19 3.48
CA ILE A 109 4.17 -10.38 3.78
C ILE A 109 4.36 -10.17 5.30
N PHE A 110 3.30 -10.26 6.10
CA PHE A 110 3.38 -10.08 7.54
C PHE A 110 4.32 -11.11 8.21
N GLU A 111 4.41 -12.32 7.65
CA GLU A 111 5.32 -13.37 8.16
C GLU A 111 6.79 -13.16 7.75
N HIS A 112 7.11 -12.07 7.06
CA HIS A 112 8.46 -11.78 6.59
C HIS A 112 9.42 -11.47 7.76
N GLN A 113 10.65 -12.01 7.69
CA GLN A 113 11.64 -11.89 8.77
C GLN A 113 12.17 -10.46 8.98
N ASN A 114 12.04 -9.60 7.97
CA ASN A 114 12.41 -8.19 8.08
C ASN A 114 11.47 -7.43 9.00
N LEU A 115 12.02 -6.84 10.06
CA LEU A 115 11.26 -6.09 11.06
C LEU A 115 10.49 -4.89 10.48
N HIS A 116 11.07 -4.16 9.52
CA HIS A 116 10.40 -3.01 8.91
C HIS A 116 9.22 -3.43 8.05
N VAL A 117 9.42 -4.46 7.22
CA VAL A 117 8.35 -5.06 6.40
C VAL A 117 7.22 -5.56 7.30
N HIS A 118 7.55 -6.31 8.35
CA HIS A 118 6.59 -6.80 9.33
C HIS A 118 5.81 -5.65 9.98
N LEU A 119 6.50 -4.61 10.48
CA LEU A 119 5.88 -3.48 11.18
C LEU A 119 4.95 -2.67 10.27
N PHE A 120 5.32 -2.46 9.00
CA PHE A 120 4.47 -1.73 8.06
C PHE A 120 3.30 -2.60 7.55
N ALA A 121 3.50 -3.91 7.38
CA ALA A 121 2.42 -4.84 7.07
C ALA A 121 1.40 -4.90 8.22
N ASP A 122 1.87 -5.06 9.46
CA ASP A 122 1.02 -5.06 10.65
C ASP A 122 0.16 -3.79 10.74
N ARG A 123 0.81 -2.63 10.60
CA ARG A 123 0.12 -1.34 10.63
C ARG A 123 -0.96 -1.25 9.54
N THR A 124 -0.65 -1.72 8.32
CA THR A 124 -1.59 -1.73 7.20
C THR A 124 -2.81 -2.60 7.52
N LEU A 125 -2.60 -3.79 8.06
CA LEU A 125 -3.67 -4.74 8.43
C LEU A 125 -4.53 -4.20 9.56
N LYS A 126 -3.91 -3.66 10.62
CA LYS A 126 -4.63 -3.09 11.77
C LYS A 126 -5.57 -1.96 11.34
N MET A 127 -5.07 -1.05 10.51
CA MET A 127 -5.87 0.08 10.02
C MET A 127 -6.97 -0.34 9.05
N TYR A 128 -6.73 -1.35 8.21
CA TYR A 128 -7.79 -1.92 7.37
C TYR A 128 -8.87 -2.57 8.22
N SER A 129 -8.50 -3.30 9.27
CA SER A 129 -9.47 -3.90 10.18
C SER A 129 -10.30 -2.84 10.92
N ASP A 130 -9.69 -1.76 11.40
CA ASP A 130 -10.40 -0.63 12.00
C ASP A 130 -11.39 0.02 11.03
N PHE A 131 -11.04 0.09 9.74
CA PHE A 131 -11.93 0.57 8.70
C PHE A 131 -13.12 -0.37 8.47
N ILE A 132 -12.87 -1.67 8.30
CA ILE A 132 -13.94 -2.68 8.10
C ILE A 132 -14.87 -2.72 9.32
N THR A 133 -14.33 -2.66 10.53
CA THR A 133 -15.12 -2.63 11.76
C THR A 133 -16.06 -1.42 11.79
N ARG A 134 -15.55 -0.21 11.51
CA ARG A 134 -16.39 1.00 11.41
C ARG A 134 -17.45 0.88 10.32
N LYS A 135 -17.09 0.40 9.13
CA LYS A 135 -18.04 0.19 8.02
C LYS A 135 -19.11 -0.84 8.35
N ASN A 136 -18.76 -1.89 9.08
CA ASN A 136 -19.72 -2.89 9.54
C ASN A 136 -20.63 -2.33 10.62
N GLN A 137 -20.13 -1.53 11.56
CA GLN A 137 -20.99 -0.81 12.51
C GLN A 137 -21.97 0.13 11.78
N GLU A 138 -21.49 0.93 10.83
CA GLU A 138 -22.33 1.78 9.97
C GLU A 138 -23.38 0.96 9.20
N SER A 139 -23.00 -0.21 8.68
CA SER A 139 -23.89 -1.01 7.86
C SER A 139 -24.86 -1.87 8.67
N ILE A 140 -24.50 -2.27 9.90
CA ILE A 140 -25.42 -2.85 10.89
C ILE A 140 -26.49 -1.81 11.27
N LEU A 141 -26.08 -0.57 11.53
CA LEU A 141 -27.00 0.55 11.76
C LEU A 141 -27.93 0.80 10.56
N ASN A 142 -27.48 0.45 9.35
CA ASN A 142 -28.23 0.60 8.09
C ASN A 142 -28.84 -0.72 7.55
N GLY A 143 -28.81 -1.82 8.31
CA GLY A 143 -29.44 -3.10 7.95
C GLY A 143 -28.80 -3.92 6.81
N LYS A 144 -27.51 -3.71 6.48
CA LYS A 144 -26.78 -4.45 5.43
C LYS A 144 -25.41 -4.94 5.95
N MET A 145 -25.29 -6.15 6.46
CA MET A 145 -23.98 -6.68 6.92
C MET A 145 -23.01 -6.91 5.73
N ILE A 146 -21.75 -6.47 5.84
CA ILE A 146 -20.68 -6.80 4.89
C ILE A 146 -19.65 -7.69 5.59
N VAL A 147 -19.83 -9.01 5.50
CA VAL A 147 -18.87 -9.97 6.06
C VAL A 147 -17.98 -10.50 4.95
N GLU A 148 -16.90 -9.79 4.67
CA GLU A 148 -15.80 -10.35 3.87
C GLU A 148 -14.47 -10.00 4.54
N TYR A 149 -13.66 -11.03 4.81
CA TYR A 149 -12.28 -11.04 5.36
C TYR A 149 -12.06 -10.90 6.87
N LEU A 150 -13.08 -10.58 7.68
CA LEU A 150 -12.95 -10.59 9.15
C LEU A 150 -12.43 -11.93 9.72
N PRO A 151 -12.91 -13.12 9.25
CA PRO A 151 -12.49 -14.41 9.82
C PRO A 151 -10.99 -14.69 9.67
N LYS A 152 -10.38 -14.34 8.52
CA LYS A 152 -8.95 -14.54 8.29
C LYS A 152 -8.05 -13.59 9.11
N MET A 153 -8.57 -12.40 9.45
CA MET A 153 -7.87 -11.50 10.38
C MET A 153 -7.96 -12.00 11.82
N LEU A 154 -9.10 -12.59 12.21
CA LEU A 154 -9.27 -13.17 13.54
C LEU A 154 -8.42 -14.43 13.76
N GLU A 155 -8.12 -15.21 12.72
CA GLU A 155 -7.23 -16.39 12.78
C GLU A 155 -5.77 -16.04 13.13
N HIS A 156 -5.32 -14.80 12.86
CA HIS A 156 -3.97 -14.33 13.17
C HIS A 156 -3.86 -13.56 14.50
N GLU A 157 -4.79 -13.79 15.44
CA GLU A 157 -4.84 -13.10 16.74
C GLU A 157 -4.79 -11.56 16.62
N TYR A 158 -5.47 -10.97 15.64
CA TYR A 158 -5.89 -9.57 15.76
C TYR A 158 -7.02 -9.49 16.78
N VAL A 159 -6.70 -9.75 18.05
CA VAL A 159 -7.60 -9.60 19.19
C VAL A 159 -7.77 -8.11 19.44
N PHE A 160 -8.92 -7.61 19.02
CA PHE A 160 -9.41 -6.30 19.40
C PHE A 160 -9.83 -6.38 20.88
N ASP A 161 -9.13 -5.66 21.76
CA ASP A 161 -9.76 -5.23 23.01
C ASP A 161 -10.90 -4.27 22.61
N ILE A 162 -12.14 -4.76 22.72
CA ILE A 162 -13.39 -4.04 22.50
C ILE A 162 -13.68 -3.13 23.69
#